data_AF-A0A6J4GUM6-F1
#
_entry.id   AF-A0A6J4GUM6-F1
#
_cell.length_a   1.000
_cell.length_b   1.000
_cell.length_c   1.000
_cell.angle_alpha   90.00
_cell.angle_beta   90.00
_cell.angle_gamma   90.00
#
_symmetry.space_group_name_H-M   'P 1'
#
loop_
_entity.id
_entity.type
_entity.pdbx_description
1 polymer ?
#
loop_
_entity_poly.entity_id
_entity_poly.type
_entity_poly.pdbx_seq_one_letter_code
_entity_poly.pdbx_strand_id
1 'polypeptide(L)'
;MQTSNFKLITIKEIKSQFPFLIDHEGFDYFEEWEDEDFFLMAESDISFDGNFYLDLYEEKKKKWLASLLNLPAKKIEEIRIEGILINGNFSTSGSIINAEGDYGPYIFISGNLTCQSLLLGGSYVEIKGNVEAKEVFMTYYNHGNFNCSGTINSPVFIVNDHNTAFVERKNDLFYYNDRDNDSDPKNECSYDDETDEEVISNELRKLLDNPLIESFEELERELAMGELILKQNNPPAKTYEYWRARVLVNYRDLKLVPKEFKTEELCNLALNITYHALPFVNQNIITSQLCEKLVNKDGFAIQVIPDEFITKELCFKAAESGTMLRLIPSAYYTEELILLVFKNGKHQPDINDVSSEFITETLLQEYLKIGKGLWLDKTCKENGIDKLQVLKHVIDSGIQYLDNVFGNHFSKEIVDYAFSIYKNQEGWSNYVQKYKVKFERLELNEYLEN
;
A
#
# COMPACT_ATOMS: atom_id res chain seq x y z
N MET A 1 -20.67 -31.23 -10.71
CA MET A 1 -19.61 -31.07 -11.72
C MET A 1 -20.08 -30.01 -12.68
N GLN A 2 -19.61 -28.78 -12.52
CA GLN A 2 -19.89 -27.69 -13.45
C GLN A 2 -19.19 -28.02 -14.76
N THR A 3 -19.95 -28.31 -15.81
CA THR A 3 -19.41 -28.27 -17.17
C THR A 3 -19.26 -26.81 -17.53
N SER A 4 -18.06 -26.26 -17.40
CA SER A 4 -17.78 -24.98 -18.04
C SER A 4 -17.88 -25.22 -19.54
N ASN A 5 -18.89 -24.66 -20.20
CA ASN A 5 -18.97 -24.62 -21.66
C ASN A 5 -17.86 -23.75 -22.29
N PHE A 6 -16.93 -23.27 -21.47
CA PHE A 6 -15.73 -22.58 -21.89
C PHE A 6 -14.68 -23.54 -22.46
N LYS A 7 -14.12 -23.17 -23.59
CA LYS A 7 -12.96 -23.80 -24.22
C LYS A 7 -11.82 -22.79 -24.32
N LEU A 8 -10.59 -23.27 -24.25
CA LEU A 8 -9.43 -22.48 -24.67
C LEU A 8 -9.37 -22.47 -26.20
N ILE A 9 -9.17 -21.31 -26.77
CA ILE A 9 -9.00 -21.09 -28.21
C ILE A 9 -7.85 -20.11 -28.40
N THR A 10 -7.03 -20.33 -29.42
CA THR A 10 -5.87 -19.45 -29.66
C THR A 10 -6.31 -18.07 -30.15
N ILE A 11 -5.53 -17.03 -29.88
CA ILE A 11 -5.78 -15.68 -30.39
C ILE A 11 -5.83 -15.68 -31.92
N LYS A 12 -4.97 -16.47 -32.57
CA LYS A 12 -5.01 -16.68 -34.02
C LYS A 12 -6.38 -17.15 -34.51
N GLU A 13 -6.99 -18.11 -33.83
CA GLU A 13 -8.32 -18.62 -34.16
C GLU A 13 -9.41 -17.57 -33.86
N ILE A 14 -9.29 -16.79 -32.78
CA ILE A 14 -10.19 -15.66 -32.49
C ILE A 14 -10.15 -14.62 -33.60
N LYS A 15 -8.95 -14.15 -33.98
CA LYS A 15 -8.74 -13.17 -35.06
C LYS A 15 -9.33 -13.69 -36.39
N SER A 16 -9.29 -15.01 -36.64
CA SER A 16 -9.90 -15.62 -37.82
C SER A 16 -11.42 -15.77 -37.76
N GLN A 17 -12.00 -16.08 -36.60
CA GLN A 17 -13.43 -16.37 -36.45
C GLN A 17 -14.25 -15.10 -36.18
N PHE A 18 -13.65 -14.12 -35.50
CA PHE A 18 -14.26 -12.85 -35.09
C PHE A 18 -13.38 -11.67 -35.57
N PRO A 19 -13.14 -11.53 -36.88
CA PRO A 19 -12.23 -10.51 -37.40
C PRO A 19 -12.67 -9.08 -37.08
N PHE A 20 -13.96 -8.86 -36.80
CA PHE A 20 -14.47 -7.55 -36.40
C PHE A 20 -13.93 -7.06 -35.05
N LEU A 21 -13.50 -7.96 -34.16
CA LEU A 21 -12.93 -7.58 -32.86
C LEU A 21 -11.58 -6.88 -32.99
N ILE A 22 -10.84 -7.14 -34.08
CA ILE A 22 -9.51 -6.57 -34.32
C ILE A 22 -9.57 -5.04 -34.40
N ASP A 23 -10.69 -4.51 -34.86
CA ASP A 23 -10.90 -3.07 -35.00
C ASP A 23 -11.57 -2.44 -33.74
N HIS A 24 -11.89 -3.24 -32.72
CA HIS A 24 -12.50 -2.74 -31.50
C HIS A 24 -11.45 -2.12 -30.56
N GLU A 25 -11.85 -1.05 -29.89
CA GLU A 25 -11.04 -0.41 -28.86
C GLU A 25 -10.70 -1.41 -27.74
N GLY A 26 -9.43 -1.48 -27.34
CA GLY A 26 -8.96 -2.38 -26.29
C GLY A 26 -8.50 -3.77 -26.75
N PHE A 27 -8.88 -4.21 -27.96
CA PHE A 27 -8.44 -5.51 -28.46
C PHE A 27 -6.96 -5.43 -28.85
N ASP A 28 -6.11 -6.17 -28.14
CA ASP A 28 -4.65 -6.18 -28.35
C ASP A 28 -4.06 -4.74 -28.32
N TYR A 29 -4.58 -3.90 -27.40
CA TYR A 29 -4.32 -2.45 -27.38
C TYR A 29 -2.83 -2.07 -27.35
N PHE A 30 -2.01 -2.88 -26.69
CA PHE A 30 -0.57 -2.67 -26.57
C PHE A 30 0.24 -3.45 -27.63
N GLU A 31 -0.40 -4.21 -28.52
CA GLU A 31 0.23 -5.09 -29.51
C GLU A 31 1.22 -6.10 -28.89
N GLU A 32 0.88 -6.64 -27.71
CA GLU A 32 1.72 -7.53 -26.91
C GLU A 32 1.23 -8.98 -26.87
N TRP A 33 0.11 -9.28 -27.55
CA TRP A 33 -0.45 -10.61 -27.57
C TRP A 33 0.21 -11.49 -28.62
N GLU A 34 0.60 -12.69 -28.22
CA GLU A 34 1.11 -13.69 -29.15
C GLU A 34 -0.06 -14.50 -29.74
N ASP A 35 0.04 -14.89 -31.01
CA ASP A 35 -1.02 -15.64 -31.70
C ASP A 35 -1.31 -17.01 -31.03
N GLU A 36 -0.34 -17.55 -30.31
CA GLU A 36 -0.41 -18.78 -29.52
C GLU A 36 -1.01 -18.60 -28.12
N ASP A 37 -1.16 -17.37 -27.63
CA ASP A 37 -1.87 -17.08 -26.38
C ASP A 37 -3.37 -17.38 -26.54
N PHE A 38 -4.12 -17.38 -25.43
CA PHE A 38 -5.46 -17.96 -25.39
C PHE A 38 -6.56 -16.97 -25.03
N PHE A 39 -7.74 -17.24 -25.56
CA PHE A 39 -9.01 -16.74 -25.04
C PHE A 39 -9.78 -17.87 -24.36
N LEU A 40 -10.55 -17.51 -23.34
CA LEU A 40 -11.60 -18.34 -22.77
C LEU A 40 -12.90 -18.11 -23.55
N MET A 41 -13.34 -19.07 -24.36
CA MET A 41 -14.43 -18.87 -25.30
C MET A 41 -15.65 -19.74 -25.00
N ALA A 42 -16.85 -19.16 -25.13
CA ALA A 42 -18.12 -19.87 -25.21
C ALA A 42 -18.88 -19.50 -26.50
N GLU A 43 -19.37 -20.51 -27.23
CA GLU A 43 -20.15 -20.33 -28.48
C GLU A 43 -21.66 -20.18 -28.25
N SER A 44 -22.08 -20.27 -26.99
CA SER A 44 -23.48 -20.30 -26.58
C SER A 44 -23.64 -19.61 -25.23
N ASP A 45 -24.90 -19.47 -24.81
CA ASP A 45 -25.23 -18.95 -23.49
C ASP A 45 -24.49 -19.70 -22.35
N ILE A 46 -24.04 -18.92 -21.38
CA ILE A 46 -23.37 -19.39 -20.16
C ILE A 46 -24.24 -19.09 -18.95
N SER A 47 -24.44 -20.09 -18.11
CA SER A 47 -24.96 -19.94 -16.75
C SER A 47 -23.92 -20.45 -15.76
N PHE A 48 -23.42 -19.57 -14.90
CA PHE A 48 -22.38 -19.88 -13.93
C PHE A 48 -22.89 -19.74 -12.48
N ASP A 49 -22.58 -20.72 -11.62
CA ASP A 49 -22.98 -20.67 -10.21
C ASP A 49 -21.78 -20.23 -9.34
N GLY A 50 -21.95 -19.11 -8.64
CA GLY A 50 -20.91 -18.46 -7.83
C GLY A 50 -20.34 -17.19 -8.47
N ASN A 51 -19.30 -16.63 -7.86
CA ASN A 51 -18.61 -15.44 -8.38
C ASN A 51 -17.70 -15.77 -9.57
N PHE A 52 -17.73 -14.94 -10.62
CA PHE A 52 -16.89 -15.08 -11.79
C PHE A 52 -15.78 -14.02 -11.79
N TYR A 53 -14.53 -14.46 -11.74
CA TYR A 53 -13.39 -13.56 -11.59
C TYR A 53 -12.74 -13.27 -12.93
N LEU A 54 -12.37 -12.00 -13.14
CA LEU A 54 -11.67 -11.48 -14.31
C LEU A 54 -10.19 -11.18 -14.01
N ASP A 55 -9.76 -11.15 -12.75
CA ASP A 55 -8.35 -10.97 -12.37
C ASP A 55 -7.51 -12.23 -12.68
N LEU A 56 -7.49 -12.68 -13.93
CA LEU A 56 -6.95 -13.98 -14.35
C LEU A 56 -5.42 -14.08 -14.22
N TYR A 57 -4.75 -12.95 -14.02
CA TYR A 57 -3.30 -12.89 -13.82
C TYR A 57 -2.90 -13.17 -12.36
N GLU A 58 -3.83 -12.99 -11.41
CA GLU A 58 -3.61 -13.19 -9.98
C GLU A 58 -3.47 -14.66 -9.60
N GLU A 59 -2.46 -15.02 -8.80
CA GLU A 59 -2.16 -16.41 -8.46
C GLU A 59 -3.36 -17.18 -7.86
N LYS A 60 -4.12 -16.52 -6.97
CA LYS A 60 -5.30 -17.11 -6.34
C LYS A 60 -6.40 -17.40 -7.37
N LYS A 61 -6.58 -16.51 -8.35
CA LYS A 61 -7.62 -16.63 -9.38
C LYS A 61 -7.21 -17.58 -10.49
N LYS A 62 -5.92 -17.68 -10.82
CA LYS A 62 -5.38 -18.76 -11.68
C LYS A 62 -5.75 -20.14 -11.15
N LYS A 63 -5.62 -20.38 -9.84
CA LYS A 63 -6.01 -21.68 -9.23
C LYS A 63 -7.52 -21.95 -9.33
N TRP A 64 -8.35 -20.92 -9.18
CA TRP A 64 -9.79 -21.01 -9.42
C TRP A 64 -10.08 -21.36 -10.88
N LEU A 65 -9.44 -20.66 -11.83
CA LEU A 65 -9.61 -20.88 -13.26
C LEU A 65 -9.15 -22.28 -13.69
N ALA A 66 -8.04 -22.78 -13.15
CA ALA A 66 -7.58 -24.16 -13.38
C ALA A 66 -8.65 -25.18 -12.96
N SER A 67 -9.30 -24.94 -11.82
CA SER A 67 -10.39 -25.78 -11.33
C SER A 67 -11.62 -25.70 -12.25
N LEU A 68 -11.95 -24.50 -12.73
CA LEU A 68 -13.03 -24.28 -13.70
C LEU A 68 -12.80 -25.05 -15.00
N LEU A 69 -11.58 -25.01 -15.54
CA LEU A 69 -11.19 -25.66 -16.79
C LEU A 69 -10.82 -27.14 -16.63
N ASN A 70 -10.90 -27.69 -15.41
CA ASN A 70 -10.45 -29.04 -15.08
C ASN A 70 -8.99 -29.31 -15.53
N LEU A 71 -8.10 -28.33 -15.30
CA LEU A 71 -6.67 -28.38 -15.61
C LEU A 71 -5.82 -28.46 -14.33
N PRO A 72 -4.64 -29.11 -14.38
CA PRO A 72 -3.68 -29.03 -13.28
C PRO A 72 -3.20 -27.59 -13.05
N ALA A 73 -3.04 -27.18 -11.79
CA ALA A 73 -2.61 -25.82 -11.44
C ALA A 73 -1.27 -25.41 -12.11
N LYS A 74 -0.30 -26.32 -12.19
CA LYS A 74 0.97 -26.02 -12.90
C LYS A 74 0.77 -25.72 -14.39
N LYS A 75 -0.23 -26.34 -15.01
CA LYS A 75 -0.51 -26.13 -16.42
C LYS A 75 -1.17 -24.77 -16.67
N ILE A 76 -1.99 -24.26 -15.75
CA ILE A 76 -2.58 -22.92 -15.92
C ILE A 76 -1.53 -21.81 -15.79
N GLU A 77 -0.45 -22.04 -15.04
CA GLU A 77 0.65 -21.07 -14.89
C GLU A 77 1.43 -20.86 -16.20
N GLU A 78 1.41 -21.85 -17.09
CA GLU A 78 2.04 -21.82 -18.42
C GLU A 78 1.11 -21.25 -19.51
N ILE A 79 -0.17 -21.00 -19.20
CA ILE A 79 -1.18 -20.54 -20.16
C ILE A 79 -1.45 -19.07 -19.89
N ARG A 80 -1.20 -18.24 -20.90
CA ARG A 80 -1.56 -16.83 -20.93
C ARG A 80 -2.95 -16.67 -21.53
N ILE A 81 -3.89 -16.12 -20.74
CA ILE A 81 -5.28 -15.92 -21.15
C ILE A 81 -5.54 -14.43 -21.23
N GLU A 82 -5.60 -13.92 -22.46
CA GLU A 82 -5.69 -12.50 -22.76
C GLU A 82 -7.12 -11.99 -22.91
N GLY A 83 -8.08 -12.91 -23.05
CA GLY A 83 -9.47 -12.51 -23.19
C GLY A 83 -10.50 -13.57 -22.87
N ILE A 84 -11.74 -13.12 -22.72
CA ILE A 84 -12.92 -13.95 -22.54
C ILE A 84 -13.96 -13.53 -23.60
N LEU A 85 -14.39 -14.49 -24.43
CA LEU A 85 -15.37 -14.26 -25.48
C LEU A 85 -16.59 -15.14 -25.23
N ILE A 86 -17.75 -14.53 -24.96
CA ILE A 86 -19.03 -15.22 -24.85
C ILE A 86 -19.91 -14.81 -26.03
N ASN A 87 -20.04 -15.69 -27.01
CA ASN A 87 -20.92 -15.50 -28.16
C ASN A 87 -22.36 -15.91 -27.80
N GLY A 88 -22.94 -15.24 -26.80
CA GLY A 88 -24.28 -15.51 -26.28
C GLY A 88 -24.56 -14.67 -25.05
N ASN A 89 -25.59 -15.04 -24.29
CA ASN A 89 -25.90 -14.43 -23.01
C ASN A 89 -24.99 -14.99 -21.92
N PHE A 90 -24.60 -14.16 -20.95
CA PHE A 90 -23.92 -14.59 -19.75
C PHE A 90 -24.80 -14.34 -18.52
N SER A 91 -25.01 -15.37 -17.71
CA SER A 91 -25.70 -15.27 -16.43
C SER A 91 -24.85 -15.89 -15.34
N THR A 92 -24.78 -15.22 -14.18
CA THR A 92 -24.17 -15.78 -12.99
C THR A 92 -25.01 -15.55 -11.74
N SER A 93 -25.02 -16.51 -10.81
CA SER A 93 -25.69 -16.35 -9.52
C SER A 93 -24.95 -15.42 -8.57
N GLY A 94 -23.64 -15.24 -8.75
CA GLY A 94 -22.78 -14.34 -7.97
C GLY A 94 -22.39 -13.08 -8.74
N SER A 95 -21.28 -12.47 -8.32
CA SER A 95 -20.75 -11.23 -8.88
C SER A 95 -19.72 -11.51 -9.99
N ILE A 96 -19.57 -10.57 -10.93
CA ILE A 96 -18.44 -10.54 -11.86
C ILE A 96 -17.45 -9.51 -11.36
N ILE A 97 -16.20 -9.92 -11.17
CA ILE A 97 -15.22 -9.17 -10.39
C ILE A 97 -13.91 -9.05 -11.14
N ASN A 98 -13.54 -7.81 -11.47
CA ASN A 98 -12.19 -7.38 -11.76
C ASN A 98 -11.80 -6.37 -10.67
N ALA A 99 -11.15 -6.86 -9.61
CA ALA A 99 -10.71 -6.05 -8.46
C ALA A 99 -9.29 -5.48 -8.65
N GLU A 100 -8.59 -5.89 -9.70
CA GLU A 100 -7.40 -5.21 -10.17
C GLU A 100 -7.80 -3.99 -11.00
N GLY A 101 -7.30 -2.81 -10.62
CA GLY A 101 -7.59 -1.54 -11.29
C GLY A 101 -6.70 -1.30 -12.52
N ASP A 102 -5.49 -1.84 -12.53
CA ASP A 102 -4.48 -1.52 -13.54
C ASP A 102 -4.61 -2.33 -14.84
N TYR A 103 -5.11 -3.56 -14.75
CA TYR A 103 -5.13 -4.49 -15.88
C TYR A 103 -6.22 -5.55 -15.74
N GLY A 104 -6.49 -6.21 -16.86
CA GLY A 104 -7.38 -7.36 -16.94
C GLY A 104 -7.48 -7.89 -18.37
N PRO A 105 -8.10 -9.07 -18.56
CA PRO A 105 -8.34 -9.63 -19.88
C PRO A 105 -9.36 -8.79 -20.67
N TYR A 106 -9.29 -8.85 -22.00
CA TYR A 106 -10.33 -8.30 -22.87
C TYR A 106 -11.59 -9.15 -22.82
N ILE A 107 -12.74 -8.54 -22.53
CA ILE A 107 -14.02 -9.24 -22.39
C ILE A 107 -14.98 -8.81 -23.49
N PHE A 108 -15.53 -9.79 -24.21
CA PHE A 108 -16.59 -9.57 -25.18
C PHE A 108 -17.79 -10.47 -24.92
N ILE A 109 -18.97 -9.88 -24.75
CA ILE A 109 -20.24 -10.59 -24.62
C ILE A 109 -21.19 -10.10 -25.72
N SER A 110 -21.55 -11.00 -26.65
CA SER A 110 -22.43 -10.64 -27.77
C SER A 110 -23.91 -10.51 -27.39
N GLY A 111 -24.30 -11.07 -26.24
CA GLY A 111 -25.67 -11.05 -25.72
C GLY A 111 -25.83 -10.23 -24.43
N ASN A 112 -26.86 -10.59 -23.66
CA ASN A 112 -27.17 -9.95 -22.38
C ASN A 112 -26.30 -10.50 -21.25
N LEU A 113 -26.09 -9.68 -20.22
CA LEU A 113 -25.42 -10.06 -18.99
C LEU A 113 -26.39 -9.99 -17.81
N THR A 114 -26.39 -11.00 -16.94
CA THR A 114 -27.12 -11.00 -15.66
C THR A 114 -26.23 -11.48 -14.52
N CYS A 115 -26.17 -10.73 -13.42
CA CYS A 115 -25.33 -11.05 -12.26
C CYS A 115 -25.91 -10.53 -10.95
N GLN A 116 -25.27 -10.86 -9.82
CA GLN A 116 -25.54 -10.22 -8.54
C GLN A 116 -25.05 -8.76 -8.55
N SER A 117 -23.74 -8.58 -8.70
CA SER A 117 -23.05 -7.30 -8.79
C SER A 117 -21.96 -7.34 -9.85
N LEU A 118 -21.57 -6.18 -10.36
CA LEU A 118 -20.47 -6.01 -11.29
C LEU A 118 -19.45 -5.06 -10.67
N LEU A 119 -18.21 -5.51 -10.51
CA LEU A 119 -17.06 -4.66 -10.18
C LEU A 119 -16.07 -4.76 -11.33
N LEU A 120 -15.83 -3.65 -12.02
CA LEU A 120 -14.90 -3.59 -13.16
C LEU A 120 -13.80 -2.56 -12.91
N GLY A 121 -12.56 -3.04 -12.84
CA GLY A 121 -11.34 -2.24 -12.79
C GLY A 121 -10.69 -2.17 -14.18
N GLY A 122 -9.44 -2.63 -14.28
CA GLY A 122 -8.56 -2.44 -15.45
C GLY A 122 -8.85 -3.26 -16.71
N SER A 123 -9.92 -4.06 -16.75
CA SER A 123 -10.31 -4.84 -17.94
C SER A 123 -10.94 -3.95 -19.00
N TYR A 124 -10.74 -4.29 -20.27
CA TYR A 124 -11.57 -3.78 -21.37
C TYR A 124 -12.79 -4.69 -21.54
N VAL A 125 -13.99 -4.16 -21.29
CA VAL A 125 -15.23 -4.95 -21.26
C VAL A 125 -16.26 -4.39 -22.22
N GLU A 126 -16.69 -5.23 -23.15
CA GLU A 126 -17.70 -4.89 -24.13
C GLU A 126 -18.90 -5.85 -24.06
N ILE A 127 -20.09 -5.26 -23.90
CA ILE A 127 -21.36 -5.97 -23.82
C ILE A 127 -22.31 -5.41 -24.88
N LYS A 128 -22.71 -6.25 -25.83
CA LYS A 128 -23.60 -5.83 -26.92
C LYS A 128 -25.08 -5.83 -26.52
N GLY A 129 -25.47 -6.62 -25.52
CA GLY A 129 -26.84 -6.67 -25.00
C GLY A 129 -27.06 -5.80 -23.76
N ASN A 130 -28.15 -6.09 -23.04
CA ASN A 130 -28.49 -5.43 -21.77
C ASN A 130 -27.66 -6.00 -20.62
N VAL A 131 -27.39 -5.17 -19.61
CA VAL A 131 -26.77 -5.57 -18.34
C VAL A 131 -27.81 -5.50 -17.23
N GLU A 132 -28.00 -6.60 -16.51
CA GLU A 132 -28.89 -6.69 -15.35
C GLU A 132 -28.06 -7.09 -14.12
N ALA A 133 -27.74 -6.13 -13.25
CA ALA A 133 -27.11 -6.38 -11.97
C ALA A 133 -28.14 -6.21 -10.83
N LYS A 134 -28.26 -7.21 -9.96
CA LYS A 134 -29.27 -7.22 -8.89
C LYS A 134 -28.99 -6.26 -7.73
N GLU A 135 -27.74 -5.84 -7.54
CA GLU A 135 -27.35 -4.87 -6.50
C GLU A 135 -26.58 -3.69 -7.08
N VAL A 136 -25.26 -3.85 -7.24
CA VAL A 136 -24.34 -2.77 -7.55
C VAL A 136 -23.60 -3.07 -8.83
N PHE A 137 -23.57 -2.08 -9.73
CA PHE A 137 -22.61 -2.01 -10.81
C PHE A 137 -21.65 -0.88 -10.48
N MET A 138 -20.38 -1.19 -10.27
CA MET A 138 -19.31 -0.23 -10.11
C MET A 138 -18.22 -0.44 -11.17
N THR A 139 -17.85 0.63 -11.86
CA THR A 139 -16.63 0.72 -12.66
C THR A 139 -15.68 1.71 -12.00
N TYR A 140 -14.41 1.35 -11.83
CA TYR A 140 -13.47 2.20 -11.10
C TYR A 140 -12.06 2.14 -11.68
N TYR A 141 -11.29 3.21 -11.48
CA TYR A 141 -9.90 3.35 -11.91
C TYR A 141 -9.71 3.48 -13.43
N ASN A 142 -8.86 4.41 -13.88
CA ASN A 142 -8.91 4.91 -15.26
C ASN A 142 -8.17 4.08 -16.30
N HIS A 143 -7.59 2.94 -15.91
CA HIS A 143 -6.86 2.06 -16.82
C HIS A 143 -7.78 1.06 -17.55
N GLY A 144 -9.01 0.87 -17.06
CA GLY A 144 -10.03 0.02 -17.70
C GLY A 144 -10.95 0.76 -18.67
N ASN A 145 -11.79 -0.01 -19.36
CA ASN A 145 -12.84 0.51 -20.22
C ASN A 145 -14.08 -0.39 -20.16
N PHE A 146 -15.24 0.24 -20.18
CA PHE A 146 -16.51 -0.47 -20.29
C PHE A 146 -17.36 0.15 -21.38
N ASN A 147 -17.91 -0.69 -22.26
CA ASN A 147 -18.86 -0.29 -23.30
C ASN A 147 -20.08 -1.20 -23.31
N CYS A 148 -21.26 -0.62 -23.10
CA CYS A 148 -22.55 -1.30 -23.22
C CYS A 148 -23.38 -0.71 -24.38
N SER A 149 -23.71 -1.54 -25.36
CA SER A 149 -24.60 -1.15 -26.46
C SER A 149 -26.10 -1.24 -26.09
N GLY A 150 -26.43 -1.89 -24.99
CA GLY A 150 -27.80 -2.01 -24.47
C GLY A 150 -28.11 -1.08 -23.30
N THR A 151 -29.16 -1.43 -22.55
CA THR A 151 -29.52 -0.74 -21.30
C THR A 151 -28.82 -1.38 -20.10
N ILE A 152 -28.28 -0.56 -19.21
CA ILE A 152 -27.81 -0.97 -17.88
C ILE A 152 -28.98 -0.88 -16.89
N ASN A 153 -29.32 -1.97 -16.23
CA ASN A 153 -30.28 -2.01 -15.14
C ASN A 153 -29.58 -2.47 -13.86
N SER A 154 -29.54 -1.59 -12.86
CA SER A 154 -29.04 -1.93 -11.53
C SER A 154 -29.58 -0.96 -10.48
N PRO A 155 -29.91 -1.41 -9.25
CA PRO A 155 -30.33 -0.49 -8.19
C PRO A 155 -29.33 0.63 -7.91
N VAL A 156 -28.04 0.30 -7.89
CA VAL A 156 -26.92 1.23 -7.70
C VAL A 156 -25.98 1.13 -8.89
N PHE A 157 -25.62 2.27 -9.48
CA PHE A 157 -24.61 2.37 -10.53
C PHE A 157 -23.61 3.48 -10.24
N ILE A 158 -22.32 3.12 -10.24
CA ILE A 158 -21.20 3.97 -9.84
C ILE A 158 -20.15 3.92 -10.94
N VAL A 159 -19.76 5.09 -11.44
CA VAL A 159 -18.59 5.30 -12.29
C VAL A 159 -17.65 6.20 -11.52
N ASN A 160 -16.48 5.69 -11.13
CA ASN A 160 -15.50 6.41 -10.34
C ASN A 160 -14.12 6.38 -11.00
N ASP A 161 -13.72 7.48 -11.63
CA ASP A 161 -12.50 7.61 -12.42
C ASP A 161 -12.35 6.48 -13.47
N HIS A 162 -13.40 6.09 -14.18
CA HIS A 162 -13.34 5.00 -15.15
C HIS A 162 -13.89 5.40 -16.53
N ASN A 163 -13.36 4.82 -17.60
CA ASN A 163 -13.84 5.05 -18.96
C ASN A 163 -15.08 4.19 -19.26
N THR A 164 -16.27 4.70 -18.91
CA THR A 164 -17.53 3.96 -18.99
C THR A 164 -18.48 4.60 -19.99
N ALA A 165 -18.80 3.88 -21.07
CA ALA A 165 -19.74 4.27 -22.11
C ALA A 165 -20.97 3.35 -22.13
N PHE A 166 -22.16 3.94 -22.20
CA PHE A 166 -23.41 3.20 -22.29
C PHE A 166 -24.50 4.02 -22.99
N VAL A 167 -25.50 3.32 -23.54
CA VAL A 167 -26.62 3.96 -24.27
C VAL A 167 -27.72 4.46 -23.33
N GLU A 168 -28.13 3.63 -22.39
CA GLU A 168 -29.21 3.93 -21.44
C GLU A 168 -28.92 3.28 -20.10
N ARG A 169 -29.35 3.91 -19.01
CA ARG A 169 -29.32 3.34 -17.65
C ARG A 169 -30.67 3.43 -16.97
N LYS A 170 -30.96 2.46 -16.11
CA LYS A 170 -32.14 2.40 -15.24
C LYS A 170 -31.67 2.04 -13.84
N ASN A 171 -31.64 3.05 -12.98
CA ASN A 171 -31.15 2.93 -11.61
C ASN A 171 -32.18 3.51 -10.64
N ASP A 172 -32.74 2.65 -9.79
CA ASP A 172 -33.87 3.02 -8.94
C ASP A 172 -33.43 3.63 -7.60
N LEU A 173 -32.18 3.41 -7.16
CA LEU A 173 -31.71 3.88 -5.84
C LEU A 173 -30.61 4.93 -5.94
N PHE A 174 -29.57 4.67 -6.72
CA PHE A 174 -28.37 5.50 -6.70
C PHE A 174 -27.65 5.50 -8.06
N TYR A 175 -27.21 6.69 -8.45
CA TYR A 175 -26.33 6.90 -9.60
C TYR A 175 -25.27 7.92 -9.23
N TYR A 176 -24.03 7.61 -9.56
CA TYR A 176 -22.88 8.51 -9.48
C TYR A 176 -21.96 8.28 -10.68
N ASN A 177 -21.53 9.36 -11.31
CA ASN A 177 -20.49 9.37 -12.32
C ASN A 177 -19.69 10.66 -12.18
N ASP A 178 -18.41 10.54 -11.87
CA ASP A 178 -17.49 11.66 -11.67
C ASP A 178 -17.12 12.39 -12.97
N ARG A 179 -17.41 11.78 -14.13
CA ARG A 179 -17.11 12.31 -15.46
C ARG A 179 -18.32 12.92 -16.18
N ASP A 180 -19.50 12.91 -15.57
CA ASP A 180 -20.71 13.56 -16.11
C ASP A 180 -21.42 14.46 -15.08
N ASN A 181 -22.40 15.24 -15.55
CA ASN A 181 -23.20 16.14 -14.73
C ASN A 181 -24.64 15.63 -14.55
N ASP A 182 -24.89 14.33 -14.76
CA ASP A 182 -26.22 13.72 -14.71
C ASP A 182 -26.50 13.03 -13.35
N SER A 183 -25.54 13.11 -12.43
CA SER A 183 -25.70 12.68 -11.04
C SER A 183 -26.59 13.66 -10.26
N ASP A 184 -27.51 13.13 -9.43
CA ASP A 184 -28.29 13.96 -8.51
C ASP A 184 -27.32 14.63 -7.51
N PRO A 185 -27.39 15.96 -7.27
CA PRO A 185 -26.48 16.64 -6.35
C PRO A 185 -26.43 16.02 -4.94
N LYS A 186 -27.50 15.35 -4.48
CA LYS A 186 -27.48 14.64 -3.19
C LYS A 186 -26.56 13.41 -3.15
N ASN A 187 -26.20 12.89 -4.32
CA ASN A 187 -25.32 11.73 -4.51
C ASN A 187 -23.85 12.14 -4.70
N GLU A 188 -23.55 13.44 -4.72
CA GLU A 188 -22.18 13.93 -4.85
C GLU A 188 -21.27 13.32 -3.77
N CYS A 189 -20.13 12.82 -4.21
CA CYS A 189 -19.05 12.31 -3.39
C CYS A 189 -17.97 13.40 -3.30
N SER A 190 -17.11 13.33 -2.28
CA SER A 190 -16.14 14.40 -1.99
C SER A 190 -14.77 13.85 -1.70
N TYR A 191 -13.73 14.61 -2.06
CA TYR A 191 -12.36 14.33 -1.66
C TYR A 191 -12.08 14.88 -0.26
N ASP A 192 -11.41 14.10 0.59
CA ASP A 192 -10.91 14.54 1.88
C ASP A 192 -9.39 14.77 1.81
N ASP A 193 -8.99 16.05 1.78
CA ASP A 193 -7.59 16.48 1.71
C ASP A 193 -6.76 16.02 2.94
N GLU A 194 -7.38 15.71 4.07
CA GLU A 194 -6.67 15.27 5.28
C GLU A 194 -6.32 13.79 5.22
N THR A 195 -7.24 12.97 4.70
CA THR A 195 -7.07 11.52 4.62
C THR A 195 -6.57 11.05 3.26
N ASP A 196 -6.59 11.92 2.24
CA ASP A 196 -6.27 11.59 0.85
C ASP A 196 -7.23 10.52 0.29
N GLU A 197 -8.49 10.52 0.76
CA GLU A 197 -9.51 9.52 0.40
C GLU A 197 -10.71 10.17 -0.30
N GLU A 198 -11.30 9.44 -1.26
CA GLU A 198 -12.60 9.78 -1.84
C GLU A 198 -13.73 9.23 -0.97
N VAL A 199 -14.50 10.14 -0.40
CA VAL A 199 -15.59 9.88 0.54
C VAL A 199 -16.91 9.72 -0.21
N ILE A 200 -17.59 8.59 0.02
CA ILE A 200 -18.89 8.30 -0.59
C ILE A 200 -20.02 9.13 0.04
N SER A 201 -21.00 9.49 -0.77
CA SER A 201 -22.14 10.30 -0.33
C SER A 201 -22.93 9.63 0.82
N ASN A 202 -23.53 10.46 1.67
CA ASN A 202 -24.41 9.99 2.74
C ASN A 202 -25.63 9.22 2.20
N GLU A 203 -26.08 9.50 0.98
CA GLU A 203 -27.17 8.76 0.35
C GLU A 203 -26.75 7.34 0.00
N LEU A 204 -25.56 7.13 -0.56
CA LEU A 204 -25.03 5.79 -0.79
C LEU A 204 -24.84 5.04 0.53
N ARG A 205 -24.22 5.68 1.55
CA ARG A 205 -24.01 5.08 2.88
C ARG A 205 -25.29 4.56 3.52
N LYS A 206 -26.42 5.26 3.35
CA LYS A 206 -27.72 4.83 3.86
C LYS A 206 -28.22 3.53 3.22
N LEU A 207 -27.78 3.19 2.00
CA LEU A 207 -28.21 2.00 1.27
C LEU A 207 -27.42 0.74 1.68
N LEU A 208 -26.19 0.93 2.16
CA LEU A 208 -25.28 -0.16 2.53
C LEU A 208 -25.76 -0.89 3.79
N ASP A 209 -25.47 -2.20 3.84
CA ASP A 209 -25.67 -3.03 5.03
C ASP A 209 -24.72 -2.64 6.17
N ASN A 210 -23.47 -2.33 5.83
CA ASN A 210 -22.49 -1.79 6.77
C ASN A 210 -22.36 -0.27 6.63
N PRO A 211 -22.94 0.53 7.55
CA PRO A 211 -22.88 1.99 7.47
C PRO A 211 -21.50 2.58 7.82
N LEU A 212 -20.56 1.74 8.26
CA LEU A 212 -19.18 2.14 8.56
C LEU A 212 -18.30 2.31 7.32
N ILE A 213 -18.80 1.94 6.14
CA ILE A 213 -18.14 2.20 4.86
C ILE A 213 -18.28 3.70 4.55
N GLU A 214 -17.15 4.34 4.29
CA GLU A 214 -17.01 5.79 4.12
C GLU A 214 -16.29 6.18 2.84
N SER A 215 -15.49 5.30 2.24
CA SER A 215 -14.76 5.59 0.99
C SER A 215 -15.06 4.60 -0.14
N PHE A 216 -14.73 5.00 -1.37
CA PHE A 216 -14.84 4.10 -2.53
C PHE A 216 -13.90 2.90 -2.39
N GLU A 217 -12.67 3.10 -1.88
CA GLU A 217 -11.71 2.00 -1.64
C GLU A 217 -12.31 0.93 -0.70
N GLU A 218 -13.03 1.33 0.35
CA GLU A 218 -13.71 0.40 1.25
C GLU A 218 -14.87 -0.33 0.57
N LEU A 219 -15.66 0.37 -0.25
CA LEU A 219 -16.78 -0.20 -1.00
C LEU A 219 -16.30 -1.23 -2.04
N GLU A 220 -15.24 -0.89 -2.78
CA GLU A 220 -14.58 -1.77 -3.76
C GLU A 220 -14.12 -3.07 -3.10
N ARG A 221 -13.51 -3.00 -1.91
CA ARG A 221 -13.11 -4.20 -1.16
C ARG A 221 -14.28 -5.09 -0.77
N GLU A 222 -15.45 -4.54 -0.44
CA GLU A 222 -16.65 -5.36 -0.21
C GLU A 222 -17.12 -6.05 -1.50
N LEU A 223 -17.19 -5.31 -2.60
CA LEU A 223 -17.59 -5.83 -3.90
C LEU A 223 -16.61 -6.90 -4.43
N ALA A 224 -15.31 -6.75 -4.17
CA ALA A 224 -14.26 -7.70 -4.56
C ALA A 224 -14.38 -9.06 -3.84
N MET A 225 -15.02 -9.11 -2.67
CA MET A 225 -15.38 -10.37 -2.00
C MET A 225 -16.60 -11.05 -2.64
N GLY A 226 -17.35 -10.33 -3.47
CA GLY A 226 -18.58 -10.80 -4.13
C GLY A 226 -19.75 -10.99 -3.18
N GLU A 227 -19.77 -10.26 -2.07
CA GLU A 227 -20.84 -10.28 -1.09
C GLU A 227 -22.04 -9.44 -1.54
N LEU A 228 -23.19 -9.69 -0.90
CA LEU A 228 -24.31 -8.76 -0.94
C LEU A 228 -24.01 -7.60 0.00
N ILE A 229 -24.16 -6.37 -0.49
CA ILE A 229 -23.78 -5.17 0.29
C ILE A 229 -24.91 -4.18 0.50
N LEU A 230 -26.05 -4.35 -0.17
CA LEU A 230 -27.22 -3.49 0.02
C LEU A 230 -28.15 -4.07 1.08
N LYS A 231 -28.56 -3.24 2.05
CA LYS A 231 -29.44 -3.67 3.15
C LYS A 231 -30.76 -4.29 2.68
N GLN A 232 -31.30 -3.83 1.54
CA GLN A 232 -32.58 -4.29 1.01
C GLN A 232 -32.53 -5.75 0.52
N ASN A 233 -31.33 -6.24 0.22
CA ASN A 233 -31.10 -7.59 -0.28
C ASN A 233 -30.91 -8.60 0.86
N ASN A 234 -30.96 -8.16 2.13
CA ASN A 234 -30.84 -8.98 3.33
C ASN A 234 -29.59 -9.89 3.31
N PRO A 235 -28.38 -9.30 3.29
CA PRO A 235 -27.15 -10.09 3.30
C PRO A 235 -27.06 -11.01 4.53
N PRO A 236 -26.33 -12.14 4.44
CA PRO A 236 -26.14 -13.03 5.57
C PRO A 236 -25.50 -12.31 6.77
N ALA A 237 -25.99 -12.59 7.98
CA ALA A 237 -25.43 -12.01 9.19
C ALA A 237 -23.95 -12.40 9.37
N LYS A 238 -23.10 -11.39 9.55
CA LYS A 238 -21.66 -11.54 9.76
C LYS A 238 -21.39 -11.93 11.22
N THR A 239 -20.51 -12.92 11.44
CA THR A 239 -20.13 -13.40 12.78
C THR A 239 -18.84 -12.74 13.29
N TYR A 240 -18.49 -12.94 14.56
CA TYR A 240 -17.18 -12.52 15.07
C TYR A 240 -16.03 -13.13 14.26
N GLU A 241 -16.11 -14.43 13.92
CA GLU A 241 -15.05 -15.11 13.16
C GLU A 241 -14.89 -14.55 11.75
N TYR A 242 -15.98 -14.08 11.13
CA TYR A 242 -15.92 -13.37 9.86
C TYR A 242 -15.07 -12.10 9.98
N TRP A 243 -15.39 -11.22 10.95
CA TRP A 243 -14.65 -9.98 11.16
C TRP A 243 -13.20 -10.23 11.57
N ARG A 244 -12.98 -11.25 12.41
CA ARG A 244 -11.64 -11.70 12.81
C ARG A 244 -10.81 -12.13 11.60
N ALA A 245 -11.37 -12.93 10.69
CA ALA A 245 -10.67 -13.36 9.48
C ALA A 245 -10.31 -12.18 8.57
N ARG A 246 -11.19 -11.19 8.44
CA ARG A 246 -10.94 -9.97 7.66
C ARG A 246 -9.80 -9.13 8.22
N VAL A 247 -9.85 -8.83 9.51
CA VAL A 247 -8.81 -8.05 10.20
C VAL A 247 -7.44 -8.75 10.15
N LEU A 248 -7.40 -10.08 10.15
CA LEU A 248 -6.14 -10.84 9.99
C LEU A 248 -5.52 -10.67 8.61
N VAL A 249 -6.33 -10.45 7.56
CA VAL A 249 -5.85 -10.24 6.19
C VAL A 249 -5.46 -8.78 5.98
N ASN A 250 -6.30 -7.84 6.44
CA ASN A 250 -6.04 -6.41 6.35
C ASN A 250 -6.45 -5.72 7.65
N TYR A 251 -5.47 -5.16 8.37
CA TYR A 251 -5.72 -4.49 9.65
C TYR A 251 -6.64 -3.27 9.52
N ARG A 252 -6.71 -2.63 8.33
CA ARG A 252 -7.58 -1.48 8.06
C ARG A 252 -9.07 -1.84 8.16
N ASP A 253 -9.41 -3.11 7.91
CA ASP A 253 -10.79 -3.59 8.06
C ASP A 253 -11.30 -3.49 9.51
N LEU A 254 -10.43 -3.26 10.50
CA LEU A 254 -10.85 -2.95 11.86
C LEU A 254 -11.77 -1.72 11.92
N LYS A 255 -11.61 -0.75 11.00
CA LYS A 255 -12.51 0.42 10.86
C LYS A 255 -13.95 -0.02 10.59
N LEU A 256 -14.12 -1.03 9.74
CA LEU A 256 -15.41 -1.54 9.26
C LEU A 256 -16.11 -2.51 10.23
N VAL A 257 -15.47 -2.91 11.34
CA VAL A 257 -16.04 -3.86 12.29
C VAL A 257 -17.14 -3.19 13.14
N PRO A 258 -18.38 -3.72 13.15
CA PRO A 258 -19.45 -3.24 14.02
C PRO A 258 -19.06 -3.28 15.50
N LYS A 259 -19.62 -2.35 16.30
CA LYS A 259 -19.24 -2.14 17.69
C LYS A 259 -19.35 -3.40 18.55
N GLU A 260 -20.35 -4.24 18.29
CA GLU A 260 -20.58 -5.51 18.98
C GLU A 260 -19.50 -6.56 18.72
N PHE A 261 -18.77 -6.47 17.60
CA PHE A 261 -17.69 -7.39 17.23
C PHE A 261 -16.30 -6.79 17.42
N LYS A 262 -16.19 -5.46 17.59
CA LYS A 262 -14.94 -4.74 17.86
C LYS A 262 -14.52 -4.88 19.33
N THR A 263 -14.25 -6.13 19.73
CA THR A 263 -13.83 -6.49 21.09
C THR A 263 -12.37 -6.10 21.35
N GLU A 264 -12.00 -6.02 22.63
CA GLU A 264 -10.60 -5.83 23.04
C GLU A 264 -9.69 -6.94 22.49
N GLU A 265 -10.18 -8.18 22.42
CA GLU A 265 -9.45 -9.31 21.84
C GLU A 265 -9.11 -9.06 20.36
N LEU A 266 -10.08 -8.64 19.55
CA LEU A 266 -9.88 -8.36 18.13
C LEU A 266 -8.95 -7.16 17.91
N CYS A 267 -9.12 -6.09 18.72
CA CYS A 267 -8.24 -4.92 18.66
C CYS A 267 -6.79 -5.30 19.02
N ASN A 268 -6.59 -6.07 20.08
CA ASN A 268 -5.27 -6.57 20.47
C ASN A 268 -4.65 -7.48 19.40
N LEU A 269 -5.46 -8.30 18.74
CA LEU A 269 -5.02 -9.13 17.62
C LEU A 269 -4.50 -8.27 16.46
N ALA A 270 -5.23 -7.22 16.06
CA ALA A 270 -4.77 -6.28 15.02
C ALA A 270 -3.49 -5.54 15.43
N LEU A 271 -3.43 -5.04 16.67
CA LEU A 271 -2.27 -4.33 17.22
C LEU A 271 -1.02 -5.22 17.38
N ASN A 272 -1.22 -6.52 17.62
CA ASN A 272 -0.13 -7.49 17.64
C ASN A 272 0.45 -7.72 16.23
N ILE A 273 -0.31 -7.48 15.16
CA ILE A 273 0.21 -7.49 13.79
C ILE A 273 0.93 -6.18 13.50
N THR A 274 0.27 -5.04 13.68
CA THR A 274 0.82 -3.72 13.38
C THR A 274 0.27 -2.63 14.29
N TYR A 275 1.12 -1.70 14.72
CA TYR A 275 0.68 -0.54 15.50
C TYR A 275 -0.22 0.40 14.67
N HIS A 276 -0.14 0.35 13.33
CA HIS A 276 -1.00 1.15 12.44
C HIS A 276 -2.51 0.83 12.58
N ALA A 277 -2.88 -0.22 13.31
CA ALA A 277 -4.28 -0.48 13.64
C ALA A 277 -4.84 0.41 14.76
N LEU A 278 -3.98 1.08 15.54
CA LEU A 278 -4.39 1.87 16.70
C LEU A 278 -5.44 2.96 16.40
N PRO A 279 -5.36 3.70 15.27
CA PRO A 279 -6.38 4.70 14.92
C PRO A 279 -7.79 4.12 14.77
N PHE A 280 -7.93 2.82 14.50
CA PHE A 280 -9.23 2.15 14.33
C PHE A 280 -9.77 1.50 15.61
N VAL A 281 -9.01 1.58 16.70
CA VAL A 281 -9.37 1.06 18.03
C VAL A 281 -10.22 2.08 18.77
N ASN A 282 -11.25 1.61 19.47
CA ASN A 282 -12.09 2.50 20.29
C ASN A 282 -11.23 3.18 21.37
N GLN A 283 -11.36 4.51 21.51
CA GLN A 283 -10.59 5.31 22.49
C GLN A 283 -10.65 4.74 23.92
N ASN A 284 -11.79 4.18 24.34
CA ASN A 284 -11.96 3.58 25.67
C ASN A 284 -11.06 2.36 25.94
N ILE A 285 -10.50 1.73 24.90
CA ILE A 285 -9.58 0.58 25.00
C ILE A 285 -8.12 1.07 25.05
N ILE A 286 -7.84 2.29 24.56
CA ILE A 286 -6.50 2.86 24.54
C ILE A 286 -6.11 3.27 25.95
N THR A 287 -5.01 2.71 26.45
CA THR A 287 -4.47 2.99 27.79
C THR A 287 -2.99 3.30 27.69
N SER A 288 -2.43 3.97 28.70
CA SER A 288 -0.99 4.23 28.78
C SER A 288 -0.17 2.93 28.71
N GLN A 289 -0.66 1.85 29.33
CA GLN A 289 0.00 0.53 29.29
C GLN A 289 0.02 -0.06 27.89
N LEU A 290 -1.08 0.09 27.12
CA LEU A 290 -1.14 -0.35 25.74
C LEU A 290 -0.17 0.47 24.86
N CYS A 291 -0.16 1.80 25.02
CA CYS A 291 0.72 2.69 24.27
C CYS A 291 2.20 2.35 24.53
N GLU A 292 2.56 2.14 25.80
CA GLU A 292 3.90 1.68 26.18
C GLU A 292 4.24 0.32 25.55
N LYS A 293 3.31 -0.65 25.59
CA LYS A 293 3.54 -1.96 24.98
C LYS A 293 3.80 -1.86 23.47
N LEU A 294 3.08 -0.98 22.76
CA LEU A 294 3.27 -0.75 21.32
C LEU A 294 4.64 -0.11 21.04
N VAL A 295 4.97 0.93 21.79
CA VAL A 295 6.24 1.66 21.67
C VAL A 295 7.45 0.76 21.99
N ASN A 296 7.36 -0.06 23.03
CA ASN A 296 8.41 -1.02 23.38
C ASN A 296 8.61 -2.10 22.31
N LYS A 297 7.57 -2.40 21.51
CA LYS A 297 7.68 -3.34 20.38
C LYS A 297 8.30 -2.67 19.17
N ASP A 298 7.93 -1.43 18.87
CA ASP A 298 8.52 -0.63 17.80
C ASP A 298 8.43 0.86 18.13
N GLY A 299 9.57 1.55 18.21
CA GLY A 299 9.62 2.97 18.59
C GLY A 299 8.85 3.89 17.63
N PHE A 300 8.61 3.46 16.38
CA PHE A 300 7.77 4.16 15.42
C PHE A 300 6.28 4.18 15.77
N ALA A 301 5.82 3.34 16.71
CA ALA A 301 4.44 3.36 17.15
C ALA A 301 4.04 4.71 17.76
N ILE A 302 5.00 5.51 18.24
CA ILE A 302 4.75 6.85 18.81
C ILE A 302 3.95 7.75 17.88
N GLN A 303 4.09 7.58 16.55
CA GLN A 303 3.42 8.42 15.54
C GLN A 303 1.90 8.24 15.47
N VAL A 304 1.38 7.12 15.98
CA VAL A 304 -0.07 6.82 15.98
C VAL A 304 -0.69 6.87 17.37
N ILE A 305 0.13 7.11 18.41
CA ILE A 305 -0.36 7.23 19.79
C ILE A 305 -1.15 8.54 19.91
N PRO A 306 -2.37 8.53 20.48
CA PRO A 306 -3.10 9.78 20.73
C PRO A 306 -2.33 10.72 21.65
N ASP A 307 -2.39 12.02 21.35
CA ASP A 307 -1.61 13.07 22.02
C ASP A 307 -1.73 13.04 23.55
N GLU A 308 -2.91 12.70 24.09
CA GLU A 308 -3.15 12.61 25.53
C GLU A 308 -2.32 11.54 26.24
N PHE A 309 -1.79 10.55 25.51
CA PHE A 309 -0.92 9.50 26.03
C PHE A 309 0.57 9.76 25.76
N ILE A 310 0.91 10.75 24.93
CA ILE A 310 2.30 11.09 24.65
C ILE A 310 2.87 11.85 25.84
N THR A 311 3.72 11.16 26.60
CA THR A 311 4.41 11.71 27.77
C THR A 311 5.91 11.72 27.54
N LYS A 312 6.65 12.50 28.34
CA LYS A 312 8.11 12.47 28.36
C LYS A 312 8.63 11.02 28.52
N GLU A 313 8.08 10.26 29.45
CA GLU A 313 8.50 8.87 29.68
C GLU A 313 8.28 8.00 28.43
N LEU A 314 7.12 8.14 27.77
CA LEU A 314 6.84 7.39 26.55
C LEU A 314 7.77 7.78 25.39
N CYS A 315 8.12 9.06 25.26
CA CYS A 315 9.08 9.54 24.26
C CYS A 315 10.46 8.91 24.46
N PHE A 316 10.92 8.79 25.71
CA PHE A 316 12.17 8.09 26.03
C PHE A 316 12.09 6.61 25.68
N LYS A 317 11.00 5.92 26.01
CA LYS A 317 10.79 4.51 25.61
C LYS A 317 10.78 4.34 24.09
N ALA A 318 10.20 5.29 23.35
CA ALA A 318 10.23 5.29 21.88
C ALA A 318 11.65 5.48 21.33
N ALA A 319 12.42 6.37 21.93
CA ALA A 319 13.83 6.56 21.60
C ALA A 319 14.67 5.32 21.91
N GLU A 320 14.42 4.63 23.04
CA GLU A 320 15.08 3.35 23.38
C GLU A 320 14.76 2.24 22.37
N SER A 321 13.50 2.19 21.92
CA SER A 321 12.99 1.18 20.99
C SER A 321 13.30 1.49 19.52
N GLY A 322 13.99 2.60 19.24
CA GLY A 322 14.38 3.05 17.90
C GLY A 322 13.25 3.77 17.17
N THR A 323 13.30 5.11 17.18
CA THR A 323 12.34 5.99 16.49
C THR A 323 13.08 7.12 15.76
N MET A 324 12.34 8.08 15.20
CA MET A 324 12.89 9.31 14.60
C MET A 324 12.55 10.53 15.46
N LEU A 325 13.46 11.49 15.51
CA LEU A 325 13.29 12.69 16.34
C LEU A 325 12.04 13.48 15.93
N ARG A 326 11.80 13.64 14.61
CA ARG A 326 10.61 14.31 14.06
C ARG A 326 9.26 13.71 14.45
N LEU A 327 9.23 12.47 14.95
CA LEU A 327 8.02 11.80 15.43
C LEU A 327 7.75 12.04 16.92
N ILE A 328 8.68 12.69 17.61
CA ILE A 328 8.55 13.07 19.01
C ILE A 328 8.15 14.55 19.07
N PRO A 329 7.18 14.96 19.91
CA PRO A 329 6.87 16.36 20.09
C PRO A 329 8.08 17.17 20.58
N SER A 330 8.35 18.30 19.91
CA SER A 330 9.50 19.16 20.22
C SER A 330 9.54 19.66 21.67
N ALA A 331 8.38 19.74 22.33
CA ALA A 331 8.26 20.08 23.74
C ALA A 331 9.01 19.11 24.69
N TYR A 332 9.31 17.89 24.23
CA TYR A 332 10.06 16.90 25.00
C TYR A 332 11.53 16.79 24.61
N TYR A 333 12.01 17.59 23.65
CA TYR A 333 13.40 17.53 23.23
C TYR A 333 14.34 17.91 24.37
N THR A 334 15.34 17.06 24.56
CA THR A 334 16.49 17.30 25.41
C THR A 334 17.71 16.70 24.72
N GLU A 335 18.91 17.18 25.05
CA GLU A 335 20.15 16.60 24.53
C GLU A 335 20.21 15.09 24.80
N GLU A 336 19.81 14.66 25.98
CA GLU A 336 19.72 13.24 26.35
C GLU A 336 18.78 12.45 25.42
N LEU A 337 17.58 12.96 25.15
CA LEU A 337 16.62 12.29 24.27
C LEU A 337 17.12 12.21 22.83
N ILE A 338 17.69 13.30 22.32
CA ILE A 338 18.24 13.36 20.96
C ILE A 338 19.36 12.33 20.81
N LEU A 339 20.28 12.26 21.78
CA LEU A 339 21.34 11.25 21.81
C LEU A 339 20.80 9.82 21.83
N LEU A 340 19.73 9.59 22.60
CA LEU A 340 19.09 8.30 22.70
C LEU A 340 18.46 7.86 21.37
N VAL A 341 17.76 8.78 20.70
CA VAL A 341 17.23 8.56 19.33
C VAL A 341 18.37 8.27 18.36
N PHE A 342 19.45 9.04 18.42
CA PHE A 342 20.59 8.87 17.52
C PHE A 342 21.27 7.51 17.69
N LYS A 343 21.40 7.05 18.93
CA LYS A 343 22.04 5.78 19.27
C LYS A 343 21.23 4.56 18.85
N ASN A 344 19.90 4.61 18.99
CA ASN A 344 19.02 3.46 18.75
C ASN A 344 18.27 3.52 17.41
N GLY A 345 18.36 4.63 16.68
CA GLY A 345 17.71 4.81 15.39
C GLY A 345 18.12 3.73 14.39
N LYS A 346 17.13 3.04 13.81
CA LYS A 346 17.33 2.04 12.74
C LYS A 346 17.86 2.69 11.45
N HIS A 347 17.52 3.97 11.24
CA HIS A 347 17.95 4.77 10.09
C HIS A 347 19.05 5.76 10.48
N GLN A 348 19.71 6.35 9.49
CA GLN A 348 20.68 7.40 9.75
C GLN A 348 19.96 8.57 10.46
N PRO A 349 20.40 8.97 11.67
CA PRO A 349 19.79 10.11 12.34
C PRO A 349 20.05 11.35 11.50
N ASP A 350 18.96 12.01 11.10
CA ASP A 350 19.05 13.25 10.37
C ASP A 350 19.31 14.37 11.37
N ILE A 351 20.54 14.88 11.41
CA ILE A 351 20.89 15.99 12.29
C ILE A 351 20.18 17.28 11.88
N ASN A 352 19.60 17.34 10.67
CA ASN A 352 18.76 18.46 10.26
C ASN A 352 17.39 18.46 10.98
N ASP A 353 16.98 17.35 11.62
CA ASP A 353 15.78 17.30 12.46
C ASP A 353 15.99 17.97 13.83
N VAL A 354 17.24 18.30 14.20
CA VAL A 354 17.58 18.88 15.50
C VAL A 354 17.57 20.41 15.41
N SER A 355 16.75 21.06 16.25
CA SER A 355 16.75 22.53 16.39
C SER A 355 18.13 23.03 16.81
N SER A 356 18.57 24.17 16.25
CA SER A 356 19.86 24.80 16.51
C SER A 356 20.19 24.99 18.00
N GLU A 357 19.17 25.17 18.85
CA GLU A 357 19.34 25.33 20.30
C GLU A 357 19.89 24.07 21.00
N PHE A 358 19.71 22.89 20.40
CA PHE A 358 20.23 21.62 20.91
C PHE A 358 21.51 21.17 20.22
N ILE A 359 21.97 21.88 19.18
CA ILE A 359 23.24 21.60 18.51
C ILE A 359 24.39 22.09 19.40
N THR A 360 24.85 21.22 20.30
CA THR A 360 25.98 21.48 21.20
C THR A 360 27.24 20.77 20.70
N GLU A 361 28.41 21.20 21.20
CA GLU A 361 29.66 20.49 20.92
C GLU A 361 29.61 19.03 21.39
N THR A 362 29.03 18.79 22.57
CA THR A 362 28.84 17.46 23.17
C THR A 362 27.94 16.57 22.30
N LEU A 363 26.81 17.10 21.80
CA LEU A 363 25.92 16.37 20.91
C LEU A 363 26.65 15.94 19.64
N LEU A 364 27.41 16.85 19.02
CA LEU A 364 28.16 16.56 17.80
C LEU A 364 29.28 15.53 18.02
N GLN A 365 29.92 15.54 19.18
CA GLN A 365 30.91 14.53 19.54
C GLN A 365 30.27 13.13 19.59
N GLU A 366 29.14 12.98 20.28
CA GLU A 366 28.44 11.69 20.36
C GLU A 366 27.87 11.25 19.00
N TYR A 367 27.33 12.19 18.21
CA TYR A 367 26.89 11.96 16.83
C TYR A 367 27.99 11.37 15.95
N LEU A 368 29.23 11.84 16.12
CA LEU A 368 30.39 11.27 15.43
C LEU A 368 30.81 9.92 15.99
N LYS A 369 30.74 9.71 17.30
CA LYS A 369 31.09 8.42 17.94
C LYS A 369 30.20 7.26 17.47
N ILE A 370 28.95 7.53 17.09
CA ILE A 370 28.05 6.54 16.50
C ILE A 370 28.20 6.41 14.96
N GLY A 371 29.21 7.05 14.36
CA GLY A 371 29.56 6.89 12.95
C GLY A 371 28.77 7.75 11.97
N LYS A 372 28.11 8.82 12.42
CA LYS A 372 27.13 9.57 11.62
C LYS A 372 27.64 10.92 11.09
N GLY A 373 28.94 11.07 10.83
CA GLY A 373 29.59 12.37 10.55
C GLY A 373 29.25 13.12 9.24
N LEU A 374 28.44 12.58 8.32
CA LEU A 374 28.30 13.15 6.95
C LEU A 374 27.94 14.64 6.92
N TRP A 375 27.07 15.10 7.82
CA TRP A 375 26.54 16.46 7.83
C TRP A 375 27.29 17.43 8.75
N LEU A 376 28.34 16.98 9.45
CA LEU A 376 29.05 17.76 10.46
C LEU A 376 29.51 19.12 9.95
N ASP A 377 30.06 19.18 8.74
CA ASP A 377 30.62 20.41 8.15
C ASP A 377 29.57 21.50 8.00
N LYS A 378 28.39 21.13 7.49
CA LYS A 378 27.25 22.02 7.34
C LYS A 378 26.74 22.46 8.72
N THR A 379 26.50 21.49 9.61
CA THR A 379 25.95 21.73 10.95
C THR A 379 26.85 22.65 11.80
N CYS A 380 28.17 22.41 11.83
CA CYS A 380 29.11 23.27 12.55
C CYS A 380 29.11 24.71 12.01
N LYS A 381 29.08 24.87 10.68
CA LYS A 381 29.09 26.18 10.03
C LYS A 381 27.82 26.99 10.35
N GLU A 382 26.66 26.34 10.31
CA GLU A 382 25.36 26.98 10.58
C GLU A 382 25.19 27.39 12.04
N ASN A 383 25.83 26.67 12.97
CA ASN A 383 25.71 26.90 14.41
C ASN A 383 26.94 27.60 15.03
N GLY A 384 27.93 27.99 14.24
CA GLY A 384 29.13 28.70 14.73
C GLY A 384 30.04 27.86 15.63
N ILE A 385 30.06 26.53 15.45
CA ILE A 385 30.87 25.59 16.24
C ILE A 385 32.18 25.27 15.52
N ASP A 386 33.29 25.24 16.25
CA ASP A 386 34.58 24.84 15.70
C ASP A 386 34.64 23.33 15.47
N LYS A 387 34.46 22.93 14.20
CA LYS A 387 34.58 21.54 13.74
C LYS A 387 35.88 20.88 14.18
N LEU A 388 37.01 21.60 14.17
CA LEU A 388 38.30 21.01 14.51
C LEU A 388 38.34 20.60 15.99
N GLN A 389 37.76 21.41 16.88
CA GLN A 389 37.65 21.08 18.31
C GLN A 389 36.78 19.84 18.53
N VAL A 390 35.62 19.79 17.90
CA VAL A 390 34.72 18.62 17.97
C VAL A 390 35.47 17.34 17.56
N LEU A 391 36.16 17.36 16.42
CA LEU A 391 36.90 16.20 15.93
C LEU A 391 38.04 15.79 16.87
N LYS A 392 38.77 16.76 17.45
CA LYS A 392 39.82 16.49 18.43
C LYS A 392 39.27 15.83 19.69
N HIS A 393 38.15 16.32 20.22
CA HIS A 393 37.52 15.70 21.39
C HIS A 393 37.00 14.27 21.11
N VAL A 394 36.55 13.98 19.90
CA VAL A 394 36.20 12.61 19.48
C VAL A 394 37.45 11.72 19.42
N ILE A 395 38.57 12.24 18.90
CA ILE A 395 39.86 11.55 18.90
C ILE A 395 40.31 11.29 20.34
N ASP A 396 40.23 12.26 21.24
CA ASP A 396 40.60 12.11 22.66
C ASP A 396 39.76 11.05 23.39
N SER A 397 38.55 10.76 22.89
CA SER A 397 37.64 9.77 23.49
C SER A 397 38.04 8.31 23.23
N GLY A 398 38.98 8.05 22.30
CA GLY A 398 39.55 6.71 22.10
C GLY A 398 39.86 6.36 20.64
N ILE A 399 40.87 5.51 20.44
CA ILE A 399 41.36 5.09 19.13
C ILE A 399 40.27 4.43 18.27
N GLN A 400 39.29 3.77 18.90
CA GLN A 400 38.20 3.09 18.22
C GLN A 400 37.33 4.03 17.37
N TYR A 401 37.29 5.33 17.69
CA TYR A 401 36.50 6.33 16.97
C TYR A 401 37.24 6.94 15.76
N LEU A 402 38.51 6.59 15.54
CA LEU A 402 39.27 7.11 14.40
C LEU A 402 38.63 6.78 13.06
N ASP A 403 37.94 5.64 12.95
CA ASP A 403 37.25 5.25 11.71
C ASP A 403 36.17 6.27 11.33
N ASN A 404 35.41 6.72 12.32
CA ASN A 404 34.31 7.67 12.14
C ASN A 404 34.84 9.05 11.71
N VAL A 405 36.01 9.42 12.21
CA VAL A 405 36.70 10.68 11.88
C VAL A 405 37.38 10.59 10.52
N PHE A 406 38.26 9.61 10.30
CA PHE A 406 39.01 9.44 9.06
C PHE A 406 38.13 9.06 7.86
N GLY A 407 36.98 8.43 8.11
CA GLY A 407 35.97 8.13 7.09
C GLY A 407 35.53 9.37 6.32
N ASN A 408 35.12 10.42 7.04
CA ASN A 408 34.44 11.58 6.46
C ASN A 408 35.22 12.91 6.60
N HIS A 409 36.13 13.02 7.56
CA HIS A 409 36.82 14.28 7.90
C HIS A 409 38.35 14.13 7.91
N PHE A 410 38.90 13.44 6.91
CA PHE A 410 40.33 13.23 6.78
C PHE A 410 41.06 14.51 6.31
N SER A 411 41.92 15.08 7.16
CA SER A 411 42.81 16.21 6.83
C SER A 411 44.17 16.04 7.51
N LYS A 412 45.16 16.83 7.08
CA LYS A 412 46.50 16.83 7.68
C LYS A 412 46.44 17.14 9.18
N GLU A 413 45.73 18.19 9.57
CA GLU A 413 45.62 18.63 10.96
C GLU A 413 45.03 17.54 11.87
N ILE A 414 44.06 16.79 11.34
CA ILE A 414 43.42 15.67 12.04
C ILE A 414 44.36 14.47 12.18
N VAL A 415 45.13 14.15 11.13
CA VAL A 415 46.16 13.10 11.16
C VAL A 415 47.28 13.46 12.14
N ASP A 416 47.80 14.68 12.09
CA ASP A 416 48.86 15.18 12.98
C ASP A 416 48.43 15.04 14.46
N TYR A 417 47.19 15.44 14.76
CA TYR A 417 46.64 15.33 16.10
C TYR A 417 46.46 13.87 16.54
N ALA A 418 45.83 13.03 15.71
CA ALA A 418 45.65 11.61 16.01
C ALA A 418 46.98 10.88 16.21
N PHE A 419 47.99 11.16 15.38
CA PHE A 419 49.32 10.59 15.52
C PHE A 419 50.00 11.02 16.83
N SER A 420 49.84 12.28 17.24
CA SER A 420 50.43 12.77 18.49
C SER A 420 49.94 12.01 19.73
N ILE A 421 48.72 11.47 19.67
CA ILE A 421 48.08 10.71 20.74
C ILE A 421 48.35 9.20 20.59
N TYR A 422 48.19 8.66 19.37
CA TYR A 422 48.04 7.22 19.16
C TYR A 422 49.22 6.50 18.52
N LYS A 423 50.29 7.19 18.10
CA LYS A 423 51.43 6.56 17.40
C LYS A 423 52.04 5.34 18.09
N ASN A 424 51.99 5.29 19.43
CA ASN A 424 52.56 4.19 20.22
C ASN A 424 51.50 3.19 20.70
N GLN A 425 50.22 3.40 20.37
CA GLN A 425 49.12 2.54 20.79
C GLN A 425 48.94 1.37 19.84
N GLU A 426 48.69 0.19 20.40
CA GLU A 426 48.35 -1.01 19.63
C GLU A 426 47.09 -0.75 18.79
N GLY A 427 47.18 -1.01 17.49
CA GLY A 427 46.09 -0.81 16.52
C GLY A 427 46.22 0.43 15.63
N TRP A 428 47.08 1.40 15.93
CA TRP A 428 47.29 2.59 15.09
C TRP A 428 47.67 2.22 13.64
N SER A 429 48.62 1.30 13.47
CA SER A 429 49.09 0.84 12.16
C SER A 429 47.96 0.27 11.28
N ASN A 430 46.90 -0.31 11.89
CA ASN A 430 45.74 -0.80 11.13
C ASN A 430 44.97 0.34 10.47
N TYR A 431 44.83 1.49 11.13
CA TYR A 431 44.16 2.68 10.57
C TYR A 431 45.01 3.30 9.46
N VAL A 432 46.33 3.38 9.65
CA VAL A 432 47.27 3.85 8.62
C VAL A 432 47.14 2.99 7.35
N GLN A 433 47.13 1.66 7.50
CA GLN A 433 46.95 0.75 6.36
C GLN A 433 45.56 0.86 5.73
N LYS A 434 44.49 0.91 6.54
CA LYS A 434 43.10 1.04 6.05
C LYS A 434 42.90 2.31 5.21
N TYR A 435 43.48 3.43 5.63
CA TYR A 435 43.34 4.73 4.98
C TYR A 435 44.55 5.13 4.12
N LYS A 436 45.45 4.19 3.78
CA LYS A 436 46.71 4.45 3.06
C LYS A 436 46.56 5.36 1.84
N VAL A 437 45.55 5.11 1.00
CA VAL A 437 45.27 5.93 -0.19
C VAL A 437 44.99 7.40 0.17
N LYS A 438 44.32 7.67 1.30
CA LYS A 438 44.07 9.04 1.77
C LYS A 438 45.35 9.70 2.29
N PHE A 439 46.22 8.95 2.97
CA PHE A 439 47.54 9.43 3.40
C PHE A 439 48.41 9.81 2.19
N GLU A 440 48.53 8.92 1.20
CA GLU A 440 49.30 9.15 -0.02
C GLU A 440 48.76 10.37 -0.79
N ARG A 441 47.43 10.49 -0.92
CA ARG A 441 46.78 11.60 -1.62
C ARG A 441 47.05 12.98 -0.99
N LEU A 442 47.27 13.03 0.33
CA LEU A 442 47.60 14.27 1.05
C LEU A 442 49.12 14.43 1.28
N GLU A 443 49.95 13.60 0.63
CA GLU A 443 51.42 13.62 0.77
C GLU A 443 51.90 13.37 2.21
N LEU A 444 51.13 12.64 3.01
CA LEU A 444 51.42 12.31 4.42
C LEU A 444 52.19 10.99 4.53
N ASN A 445 53.20 10.80 3.68
CA ASN A 445 53.95 9.53 3.59
C ASN A 445 54.81 9.25 4.83
N GLU A 446 55.18 10.29 5.58
CA GLU A 446 55.96 10.19 6.82
C GLU A 446 55.27 9.36 7.92
N TYR A 447 53.95 9.16 7.79
CA TYR A 447 53.14 8.34 8.71
C TYR A 447 52.99 6.88 8.25
N LEU A 448 53.43 6.53 7.03
CA LEU A 448 53.32 5.16 6.47
C LEU A 448 54.47 4.24 6.87
N GLU A 449 55.59 4.81 7.34
CA GLU A 449 56.85 4.11 7.62
C GLU A 449 57.08 3.80 9.11
N ASN A 450 56.15 4.24 9.99
CA ASN A 450 56.13 3.98 11.43
C ASN A 450 54.87 3.20 11.82
#